data_AF-A0A2N6L6K3-F1
#
_entry.id   AF-A0A2N6L6K3-F1
#
_cell.length_a   1.000
_cell.length_b   1.000
_cell.length_c   1.000
_cell.angle_alpha   90.00
_cell.angle_beta   90.00
_cell.angle_gamma   90.00
#
_symmetry.space_group_name_H-M   'P 1'
#
loop_
_entity.id
_entity.type
_entity.pdbx_description
1 polymer ?
#
loop_
_entity_poly.entity_id
_entity_poly.type
_entity_poly.pdbx_seq_one_letter_code
_entity_poly.pdbx_strand_id
1 'polypeptide(L)' 'GSGAAAVAVLAQRAGWVAPEVVVVSKGGTLQVRPQPDGVVLTGQASHVFRGEVYVP' A
#
# COMPACT_ATOMS: atom_id res chain seq x y z
N GLY A 1 2.91 -1.75 -3.06
CA GLY A 1 2.79 -1.56 -1.60
C GLY A 1 3.79 -0.54 -1.08
N SER A 2 5.08 -0.85 -1.08
CA SER A 2 6.14 -0.01 -0.51
C SER A 2 6.19 1.43 -1.04
N GLY A 3 6.02 1.66 -2.36
CA GLY A 3 5.95 3.02 -2.91
C GLY A 3 4.76 3.84 -2.39
N ALA A 4 3.61 3.21 -2.20
CA ALA A 4 2.43 3.85 -1.60
C ALA A 4 2.69 4.22 -0.13
N ALA A 5 3.40 3.37 0.61
CA ALA A 5 3.85 3.68 1.97
C ALA A 5 4.79 4.90 1.99
N ALA A 6 5.80 4.91 1.11
CA ALA A 6 6.81 5.97 1.07
C ALA A 6 6.19 7.34 0.77
N VAL A 7 5.31 7.43 -0.24
CA VAL A 7 4.66 8.70 -0.60
C VAL A 7 3.70 9.20 0.48
N ALA A 8 2.96 8.28 1.13
CA ALA A 8 2.07 8.63 2.22
C ALA A 8 2.82 9.18 3.44
N VAL A 9 3.93 8.52 3.83
CA VAL A 9 4.78 8.99 4.94
C VAL A 9 5.41 10.34 4.61
N LEU A 10 5.90 10.52 3.37
CA LEU A 10 6.44 11.81 2.93
C LEU A 10 5.37 12.92 2.99
N ALA A 11 4.18 12.69 2.43
CA ALA A 11 3.10 13.68 2.41
C ALA A 11 2.62 14.03 3.82
N GLN A 12 2.55 13.05 4.72
CA GLN A 12 2.22 13.27 6.13
C GLN A 12 3.28 14.15 6.82
N ARG A 13 4.57 13.81 6.66
CA ARG A 13 5.68 14.58 7.25
C ARG A 13 5.76 16.01 6.70
N ALA A 14 5.33 16.21 5.46
CA ALA A 14 5.23 17.52 4.83
C ALA A 14 3.96 18.30 5.24
N GLY A 15 3.05 17.70 6.01
CA GLY A 15 1.81 18.32 6.46
C GLY A 15 0.75 18.48 5.35
N TRP A 16 0.88 17.76 4.25
CA TRP A 16 -0.02 17.90 3.10
C TRP A 16 -1.34 17.13 3.25
N VAL A 17 -1.33 16.12 4.11
CA VAL A 17 -2.42 15.14 4.26
C VAL A 17 -2.59 14.75 5.71
N ALA A 18 -3.77 14.20 6.03
CA ALA A 18 -4.03 13.60 7.33
C ALA A 18 -3.14 12.37 7.58
N PRO A 19 -3.01 11.90 8.84
CA PRO A 19 -2.22 10.71 9.16
C PRO A 19 -2.68 9.43 8.46
N GLU A 20 -3.96 9.32 8.12
CA GLU A 20 -4.51 8.19 7.37
C GLU A 20 -4.92 8.66 5.97
N VAL A 21 -4.42 7.99 4.94
CA VAL A 21 -4.61 8.41 3.55
C VAL A 21 -4.92 7.24 2.62
N VAL A 22 -5.64 7.54 1.55
CA VAL A 22 -5.82 6.62 0.42
C VAL A 22 -4.86 7.00 -0.69
N VAL A 23 -3.99 6.07 -1.07
CA VAL A 23 -3.12 6.20 -2.23
C VAL A 23 -3.80 5.55 -3.42
N VAL A 24 -4.04 6.34 -4.47
CA VAL A 24 -4.61 5.88 -5.74
C VAL A 24 -3.50 5.63 -6.73
N SER A 25 -3.46 4.43 -7.31
CA SER A 25 -2.47 4.04 -8.31
C SER A 25 -3.15 3.30 -9.48
N LYS A 26 -2.41 3.06 -10.57
CA LYS A 26 -2.91 2.26 -11.70
C LYS A 26 -3.36 0.85 -11.29
N GLY A 27 -2.74 0.27 -10.25
CA GLY A 27 -3.05 -1.07 -9.76
C GLY A 27 -4.20 -1.13 -8.76
N GLY A 28 -4.85 0.01 -8.45
CA GLY A 28 -5.92 0.11 -7.47
C GLY A 28 -5.58 1.05 -6.31
N THR A 29 -6.38 0.97 -5.26
CA THR A 29 -6.29 1.82 -4.08
C THR A 29 -5.66 1.07 -2.90
N LEU A 30 -4.88 1.80 -2.10
CA LEU A 30 -4.33 1.32 -0.84
C LEU A 30 -4.59 2.35 0.25
N GLN A 31 -5.19 1.91 1.36
CA GLN A 31 -5.25 2.70 2.59
C GLN A 31 -3.93 2.56 3.33
N VAL A 32 -3.36 3.70 3.72
CA VAL A 32 -2.05 3.78 4.36
C VAL A 32 -2.19 4.52 5.68
N ARG A 33 -1.70 3.89 6.75
CA ARG A 33 -1.66 4.45 8.10
C ARG A 33 -0.27 4.24 8.71
N PRO A 34 0.58 5.28 8.76
CA PRO A 34 1.82 5.26 9.51
C PRO A 34 1.56 4.99 11.00
N GLN A 35 2.45 4.23 11.61
CA GLN A 35 2.46 3.90 13.04
C GLN A 35 3.85 4.16 13.61
N PRO A 36 4.02 4.23 14.95
CA PRO A 36 5.32 4.50 15.55
C PRO A 36 6.44 3.53 15.13
N ASP A 37 6.09 2.27 14.85
CA ASP A 37 7.00 1.17 14.54
C ASP A 37 6.93 0.71 13.07
N GLY A 38 6.16 1.39 12.22
CA GLY A 38 6.03 0.98 10.82
C GLY A 38 4.90 1.66 10.06
N VAL A 39 4.38 0.97 9.04
CA VAL A 39 3.28 1.45 8.20
C VAL A 39 2.33 0.29 7.94
N VAL A 40 1.05 0.50 8.23
CA VAL A 40 0.00 -0.46 7.86
C VAL A 40 -0.54 -0.10 6.48
N LEU A 41 -0.62 -1.12 5.63
CA LEU A 41 -1.20 -1.06 4.29
C LEU A 41 -2.43 -1.97 4.24
N THR A 42 -3.59 -1.41 3.92
CA THR A 42 -4.82 -2.17 3.71
C THR A 42 -5.25 -2.02 2.26
N GLY A 43 -5.44 -3.14 1.58
CA GLY A 43 -5.78 -3.20 0.17
C GLY A 43 -6.51 -4.48 -0.17
N GLN A 44 -7.24 -4.44 -1.28
CA GLN A 44 -7.87 -5.63 -1.83
C GLN A 44 -6.82 -6.49 -2.54
N ALA A 45 -6.94 -7.81 -2.40
CA ALA A 45 -6.21 -8.79 -3.18
C ALA A 45 -7.22 -9.76 -3.79
N SER A 46 -7.04 -10.09 -5.07
CA SER A 46 -7.97 -10.94 -5.81
C SER A 46 -7.28 -12.24 -6.19
N HIS A 47 -7.95 -13.35 -5.93
CA HIS A 47 -7.54 -14.65 -6.45
C HIS A 47 -7.91 -14.75 -7.92
N VAL A 48 -6.91 -14.75 -8.81
CA VAL A 48 -7.15 -14.77 -10.26
C VAL A 48 -7.24 -16.20 -10.79
N PHE A 49 -6.30 -17.06 -10.41
CA PHE A 49 -6.29 -18.48 -10.79
C PHE A 49 -5.41 -19.30 -9.84
N ARG A 50 -5.53 -20.64 -9.93
CA ARG A 50 -4.66 -21.62 -9.26
C ARG A 50 -4.18 -22.64 -10.29
N GLY A 51 -2.91 -23.03 -10.22
CA GLY A 51 -2.30 -24.01 -11.12
C GLY A 51 -1.02 -24.64 -10.53
N GLU A 52 -0.39 -25.52 -11.30
CA GLU A 52 0.86 -26.21 -10.95
C GLU A 52 2.01 -25.76 -11.86
N VAL A 53 3.24 -25.69 -11.33
CA VAL A 53 4.45 -25.38 -12.12
C VAL A 53 5.52 -26.45 -11.86
N TYR A 54 6.09 -27.00 -12.93
CA TYR A 54 7.21 -27.94 -12.86
C TYR A 54 8.49 -27.16 -13.18
N VAL A 55 9.43 -27.11 -12.23
CA VAL A 55 10.72 -26.42 -12.37
C VAL A 55 11.86 -27.43 -12.59
N PRO A 56 12.85 -27.15 -13.46
CA PRO A 56 13.98 -28.05 -13.76
C PRO A 56 14.87 -28.38 -12.56
#